data_AF-A0A972LCS5-F1
#
_entry.id   AF-A0A972LCS5-F1
#
_cell.length_a   1.000
_cell.length_b   1.000
_cell.length_c   1.000
_cell.angle_alpha   90.00
_cell.angle_beta   90.00
_cell.angle_gamma   90.00
#
_symmetry.space_group_name_H-M   'P 1'
#
loop_
_entity.id
_entity.type
_entity.pdbx_description
1 polymer ?
#
loop_
_entity_poly.entity_id
_entity_poly.type
_entity_poly.pdbx_seq_one_letter_code
_entity_poly.pdbx_strand_id
1 'polypeptide(L)'
;MELLKKFSKEQGIPIIATGISSVGRYAVMQRGDIFSIYTPRLDRILKKLPGSETDRFPNLEIIETEDEKVYFDARYEDGFWWASPVQVFMELMSGDKRDRETAEQVKVLLLKGIKQRNDKSTSSSNSPTRLIV
;
A
#
# COMPACT_ATOMS: atom_id res chain seq x y z
N MET A 1 4.08 -12.45 7.35
CA MET A 1 2.82 -11.81 6.90
C MET A 1 1.57 -12.39 7.53
N GLU A 2 1.35 -13.72 7.56
CA GLU A 2 0.14 -14.31 8.16
C GLU A 2 -0.16 -13.85 9.60
N LEU A 3 0.87 -13.64 10.42
CA LEU A 3 0.71 -13.12 11.77
C LEU A 3 0.12 -11.70 11.79
N LEU A 4 0.60 -10.80 10.92
CA LEU A 4 0.11 -9.41 10.82
C LEU A 4 -1.32 -9.37 10.27
N LYS A 5 -1.65 -10.24 9.30
CA LYS A 5 -3.02 -10.40 8.77
C LYS A 5 -4.00 -10.82 9.86
N LYS A 6 -3.65 -11.87 10.59
CA LYS A 6 -4.45 -12.40 11.70
C LYS A 6 -4.64 -11.35 12.78
N PHE A 7 -3.57 -10.63 13.13
CA PHE A 7 -3.62 -9.57 14.14
C PHE A 7 -4.54 -8.41 13.72
N SER A 8 -4.39 -7.87 12.50
CA SER A 8 -5.22 -6.76 12.01
C SER A 8 -6.70 -7.12 12.06
N LYS A 9 -7.05 -8.33 11.64
CA LYS A 9 -8.43 -8.85 11.67
C LYS A 9 -8.97 -9.04 13.09
N GLU A 10 -8.17 -9.60 13.99
CA GLU A 10 -8.60 -9.89 15.38
C GLU A 10 -8.73 -8.65 16.25
N GLN A 11 -8.03 -7.55 15.92
CA GLN A 11 -7.98 -6.35 16.76
C GLN A 11 -8.71 -5.15 16.15
N GLY A 12 -9.17 -5.25 14.90
CA GLY A 12 -9.79 -4.13 14.18
C GLY A 12 -8.85 -2.95 13.97
N ILE A 13 -7.54 -3.21 13.91
CA ILE A 13 -6.50 -2.19 13.73
C ILE A 13 -5.98 -2.28 12.29
N PRO A 14 -5.99 -1.18 11.53
CA PRO A 14 -5.41 -1.17 10.20
C PRO A 14 -3.88 -1.32 10.31
N ILE A 15 -3.34 -2.31 9.60
CA ILE A 15 -1.89 -2.50 9.40
C ILE A 15 -1.66 -2.47 7.89
N ILE A 16 -0.83 -1.53 7.43
CA ILE A 16 -0.62 -1.27 6.01
C ILE A 16 0.86 -1.34 5.66
N ALA A 17 1.22 -2.10 4.61
CA ALA A 17 2.56 -2.06 4.01
C ALA A 17 2.82 -0.70 3.36
N THR A 18 4.02 -0.16 3.52
CA THR A 18 4.36 1.17 3.01
C THR A 18 5.73 1.27 2.37
N GLY A 19 5.99 2.38 1.68
CA GLY A 19 7.26 2.69 1.04
C GLY A 19 7.74 1.57 0.12
N ILE A 20 9.02 1.22 0.28
CA ILE A 20 9.72 0.15 -0.44
C ILE A 20 9.02 -1.21 -0.32
N SER A 21 8.32 -1.47 0.78
CA SER A 21 7.60 -2.73 0.97
C SER A 21 6.40 -2.85 0.04
N SER A 22 5.75 -1.73 -0.25
CA SER A 22 4.67 -1.65 -1.24
C SER A 22 5.18 -1.50 -2.67
N VAL A 23 6.44 -1.11 -2.87
CA VAL A 23 7.05 -0.99 -4.21
C VAL A 23 6.96 -2.27 -5.01
N GLY A 24 7.17 -3.45 -4.40
CA GLY A 24 7.10 -4.73 -5.11
C GLY A 24 5.74 -5.03 -5.76
N ARG A 25 4.68 -4.29 -5.38
CA ARG A 25 3.36 -4.34 -6.02
C ARG A 25 3.25 -3.42 -7.24
N TYR A 26 4.05 -2.36 -7.30
CA TYR A 26 3.88 -1.26 -8.24
C TYR A 26 5.08 -0.99 -9.15
N ALA A 27 6.25 -1.58 -8.86
CA ALA A 27 7.48 -1.45 -9.63
C ALA A 27 8.34 -2.73 -9.55
N VAL A 28 9.20 -2.94 -10.53
CA VAL A 28 9.97 -4.19 -10.70
C VAL A 28 11.20 -4.27 -9.78
N MET A 29 11.72 -3.13 -9.31
CA MET A 29 12.89 -3.09 -8.43
C MET A 29 12.47 -2.80 -6.98
N GLN A 30 12.71 -3.74 -6.08
CA GLN A 30 12.68 -3.50 -4.63
C GLN A 30 14.11 -3.38 -4.09
N ARG A 31 14.31 -2.44 -3.16
CA ARG A 31 15.58 -2.29 -2.46
C ARG A 31 15.32 -2.32 -0.96
N GLY A 32 15.63 -3.42 -0.27
CA GLY A 32 15.63 -3.45 1.20
C GLY A 32 15.08 -4.76 1.75
N ASP A 33 15.84 -5.38 2.66
CA ASP A 33 15.47 -6.60 3.37
C ASP A 33 14.46 -6.35 4.52
N ILE A 34 14.08 -5.09 4.72
CA ILE A 34 13.23 -4.64 5.83
C ILE A 34 11.84 -4.30 5.30
N PHE A 35 10.83 -4.97 5.86
CA PHE A 35 9.44 -4.72 5.53
C PHE A 35 8.86 -3.63 6.44
N SER A 36 8.50 -2.48 5.92
CA SER A 36 7.96 -1.34 6.67
C SER A 36 6.43 -1.31 6.66
N ILE A 37 5.83 -1.11 7.83
CA ILE A 37 4.39 -0.95 8.01
C ILE A 37 4.03 0.31 8.82
N TYR A 38 2.89 0.92 8.49
CA TYR A 38 2.26 1.94 9.34
C TYR A 38 1.22 1.31 10.28
N THR A 39 1.13 1.86 11.49
CA THR A 39 0.09 1.53 12.49
C THR A 39 -0.28 2.75 13.35
N PRO A 40 -1.55 2.89 13.78
CA PRO A 40 -1.92 3.96 14.69
C PRO A 40 -1.61 3.66 16.16
N ARG A 41 -1.29 2.39 16.51
CA ARG A 41 -1.11 1.93 17.89
C ARG A 41 -0.03 0.85 17.96
N LEU A 42 1.22 1.28 18.14
CA LEU A 42 2.39 0.38 18.16
C LEU A 42 2.35 -0.57 19.36
N ASP A 43 1.92 -0.08 20.53
CA ASP A 43 1.85 -0.83 21.78
C ASP A 43 1.01 -2.12 21.67
N ARG A 44 -0.04 -2.07 20.84
CA ARG A 44 -0.93 -3.22 20.62
C ARG A 44 -0.26 -4.29 19.77
N ILE A 45 0.55 -3.88 18.82
CA ILE A 45 1.28 -4.74 17.88
C ILE A 45 2.47 -5.40 18.59
N LEU A 46 3.27 -4.63 19.34
CA LEU A 46 4.45 -5.12 20.04
C LEU A 46 4.14 -6.19 21.10
N LYS A 47 2.96 -6.12 21.76
CA LYS A 47 2.54 -7.13 22.75
C LYS A 47 2.34 -8.53 22.17
N LYS A 48 2.16 -8.66 20.85
CA LYS A 48 1.81 -9.94 20.21
C LYS A 48 2.79 -10.39 19.13
N LEU A 49 3.69 -9.54 18.68
CA LEU A 49 4.74 -9.94 17.73
C LEU A 49 5.94 -10.55 18.46
N PRO A 50 6.42 -11.73 18.02
CA PRO A 50 7.70 -12.22 18.46
C PRO A 50 8.81 -11.35 17.85
N GLY A 51 9.67 -10.78 18.68
CA GLY A 51 10.78 -9.94 18.24
C GLY A 51 11.31 -9.06 19.37
N SER A 52 12.52 -8.54 19.20
CA SER A 52 13.10 -7.50 20.07
C SER A 52 13.46 -6.29 19.22
N GLU A 53 13.24 -5.09 19.74
CA GLU A 53 13.74 -3.84 19.12
C GLU A 53 15.26 -3.85 18.95
N THR A 54 15.97 -4.64 19.76
CA THR A 54 17.43 -4.74 19.75
C THR A 54 17.97 -5.83 18.83
N ASP A 55 17.15 -6.42 17.96
CA ASP A 55 17.62 -7.44 17.03
C ASP A 55 18.67 -6.85 16.08
N ARG A 56 19.73 -7.62 15.80
CA ARG A 56 20.85 -7.20 14.95
C ARG A 56 20.53 -7.27 13.46
N PHE A 57 19.47 -7.98 13.10
CA PHE A 57 19.02 -8.16 11.71
C PHE A 57 17.50 -7.97 11.62
N PRO A 58 16.98 -6.75 11.84
CA PRO A 58 15.55 -6.50 11.71
C PRO A 58 15.11 -6.78 10.28
N ASN A 59 14.00 -7.50 10.12
CA ASN A 59 13.34 -7.74 8.83
C ASN A 59 11.97 -7.06 8.74
N LEU A 60 11.58 -6.33 9.79
CA LEU A 60 10.32 -5.61 9.91
C LEU A 60 10.57 -4.27 10.60
N GLU A 61 10.06 -3.20 10.00
CA GLU A 61 10.00 -1.87 10.59
C GLU A 61 8.53 -1.51 10.83
N ILE A 62 8.22 -0.99 12.01
CA ILE A 62 6.86 -0.61 12.40
C ILE A 62 6.88 0.87 12.77
N ILE A 63 6.15 1.67 12.00
CA ILE A 63 6.12 3.12 12.16
C ILE A 63 4.76 3.50 12.75
N GLU A 64 4.76 4.04 13.96
CA GLU A 64 3.56 4.57 14.59
C GLU A 64 3.24 5.96 14.03
N THR A 65 1.99 6.16 13.59
CA THR A 65 1.53 7.48 13.15
C THR A 65 0.02 7.64 13.34
N GLU A 66 -0.41 8.82 13.78
CA GLU A 66 -1.83 9.21 13.80
C GLU A 66 -2.24 10.00 12.54
N ASP A 67 -1.33 10.20 11.58
CA ASP A 67 -1.68 10.86 10.31
C ASP A 67 -2.59 9.95 9.46
N GLU A 68 -3.88 10.27 9.44
CA GLU A 68 -4.89 9.51 8.70
C GLU A 68 -4.58 9.39 7.19
N LYS A 69 -3.80 10.32 6.62
CA LYS A 69 -3.50 10.33 5.18
C LYS A 69 -2.75 9.08 4.71
N VAL A 70 -1.92 8.48 5.56
CA VAL A 70 -1.17 7.27 5.19
C VAL A 70 -2.09 6.05 4.99
N TYR A 71 -3.33 6.13 5.50
CA TYR A 71 -4.35 5.08 5.37
C TYR A 71 -5.34 5.35 4.24
N PHE A 72 -5.25 6.50 3.57
CA PHE A 72 -6.17 6.88 2.51
C PHE A 72 -6.01 6.03 1.26
N ASP A 73 -7.14 5.57 0.68
CA ASP A 73 -7.21 4.70 -0.50
C ASP A 73 -6.35 3.42 -0.39
N ALA A 74 -6.17 2.93 0.84
CA ALA A 74 -5.49 1.66 1.09
C ALA A 74 -6.18 0.52 0.34
N ARG A 75 -5.37 -0.37 -0.24
CA ARG A 75 -5.87 -1.47 -1.08
C ARG A 75 -5.74 -2.78 -0.34
N TYR A 76 -6.86 -3.49 -0.19
CA TYR A 76 -6.85 -4.83 0.36
C TYR A 76 -6.61 -5.86 -0.74
N GLU A 77 -5.41 -6.42 -0.80
CA GLU A 77 -5.00 -7.39 -1.82
C GLU A 77 -4.16 -8.49 -1.16
N ASP A 78 -4.35 -9.74 -1.61
CA ASP A 78 -3.67 -10.92 -1.07
C ASP A 78 -3.80 -11.08 0.46
N GLY A 79 -4.91 -10.59 1.01
CA GLY A 79 -5.23 -10.65 2.44
C GLY A 79 -4.47 -9.62 3.28
N PHE A 80 -3.84 -8.61 2.69
CA PHE A 80 -3.10 -7.56 3.39
C PHE A 80 -3.50 -6.17 2.88
N TRP A 81 -3.40 -5.16 3.73
CA TRP A 81 -3.59 -3.77 3.30
C TRP A 81 -2.27 -3.20 2.78
N TRP A 82 -2.35 -2.60 1.60
CA TRP A 82 -1.23 -1.94 0.93
C TRP A 82 -1.52 -0.46 0.82
N ALA A 83 -0.49 0.37 1.00
CA ALA A 83 -0.61 1.81 0.79
C ALA A 83 -1.10 2.09 -0.64
N SER A 84 -1.88 3.15 -0.80
CA SER A 84 -2.37 3.54 -2.12
C SER A 84 -1.18 3.82 -3.07
N PRO A 85 -1.31 3.59 -4.38
CA PRO A 85 -0.19 3.88 -5.29
C PRO A 85 0.20 5.36 -5.30
N VAL A 86 -0.75 6.26 -4.96
CA VAL A 86 -0.46 7.69 -4.77
C VAL A 86 0.40 7.91 -3.53
N GLN A 87 0.05 7.29 -2.41
CA GLN A 87 0.86 7.36 -1.18
C GLN A 87 2.28 6.83 -1.43
N VAL A 88 2.42 5.66 -2.07
CA VAL A 88 3.72 5.06 -2.41
C VAL A 88 4.53 5.99 -3.31
N PHE A 89 3.90 6.64 -4.30
CA PHE A 89 4.58 7.63 -5.14
C PHE A 89 5.12 8.81 -4.32
N MET A 90 4.31 9.37 -3.43
CA MET A 90 4.72 10.53 -2.60
C MET A 90 5.88 10.20 -1.66
N GLU A 91 5.86 9.00 -1.06
CA GLU A 91 6.93 8.50 -0.20
C GLU A 91 8.24 8.33 -0.98
N LEU A 92 8.19 7.67 -2.14
CA LEU A 92 9.38 7.47 -2.98
C LEU A 92 9.94 8.77 -3.55
N MET A 93 9.09 9.72 -3.92
CA MET A 93 9.53 11.02 -4.43
C MET A 93 10.29 11.84 -3.38
N SER A 94 10.01 11.60 -2.10
CA SER A 94 10.71 12.22 -0.97
C SER A 94 12.05 11.54 -0.66
N GLY A 95 12.32 10.37 -1.25
CA GLY A 95 13.53 9.58 -1.06
C GLY A 95 14.72 9.98 -1.94
N ASP A 96 15.68 9.06 -2.08
CA ASP A 96 16.92 9.25 -2.82
C ASP A 96 16.72 9.19 -4.35
N LYS A 97 17.82 9.30 -5.12
CA LYS A 97 17.75 9.24 -6.59
C LYS A 97 17.10 7.96 -7.10
N ARG A 98 17.38 6.81 -6.49
CA ARG A 98 16.85 5.50 -6.88
C ARG A 98 15.39 5.34 -6.47
N ASP A 99 15.02 5.87 -5.31
CA ASP A 99 13.61 5.90 -4.90
C ASP A 99 12.78 6.70 -5.91
N ARG A 100 13.29 7.86 -6.34
CA ARG A 100 12.64 8.69 -7.37
C ARG A 100 12.56 8.00 -8.73
N GLU A 101 13.61 7.28 -9.14
CA GLU A 101 13.58 6.46 -10.36
C GLU A 101 12.49 5.37 -10.29
N THR A 102 12.30 4.80 -9.11
CA THR A 102 11.23 3.81 -8.84
C THR A 102 9.85 4.48 -8.82
N ALA A 103 9.75 5.69 -8.28
CA ALA A 103 8.51 6.47 -8.24
C ALA A 103 7.96 6.75 -9.64
N GLU A 104 8.83 7.01 -10.63
CA GLU A 104 8.41 7.20 -12.02
C GLU A 104 7.72 5.96 -12.60
N GLN A 105 8.08 4.74 -12.17
CA GLN A 105 7.37 3.52 -12.58
C GLN A 105 5.95 3.48 -11.99
N VAL A 106 5.80 3.84 -10.70
CA VAL A 106 4.50 3.93 -10.01
C VAL A 106 3.60 4.96 -10.67
N LYS A 107 4.15 6.11 -11.07
CA LYS A 107 3.43 7.16 -11.81
C LYS A 107 2.91 6.68 -13.16
N VAL A 108 3.69 5.90 -13.92
CA VAL A 108 3.21 5.30 -15.17
C VAL A 108 2.01 4.39 -14.92
N LEU A 109 2.02 3.60 -13.84
CA LEU A 109 0.90 2.75 -13.45
C LEU A 109 -0.35 3.57 -13.10
N LEU A 110 -0.20 4.63 -12.30
CA LEU A 110 -1.28 5.56 -11.97
C LEU A 110 -1.94 6.16 -13.22
N LEU A 111 -1.12 6.68 -14.14
CA LEU A 111 -1.61 7.30 -15.38
C LEU A 111 -2.31 6.30 -16.30
N LYS A 112 -1.83 5.05 -16.37
CA LYS A 112 -2.50 3.98 -17.13
C LYS A 112 -3.89 3.69 -16.56
N GLY A 113 -4.03 3.62 -15.24
CA GLY A 113 -5.32 3.39 -14.58
C GLY A 113 -6.34 4.50 -14.88
N ILE A 114 -5.90 5.77 -14.90
CA ILE A 114 -6.75 6.92 -15.23
C ILE A 114 -7.24 6.84 -16.68
N LYS A 115 -6.34 6.57 -17.63
CA LYS A 115 -6.72 6.43 -19.06
C LYS A 115 -7.77 5.34 -19.27
N GLN A 116 -7.57 4.16 -18.69
CA GLN A 116 -8.51 3.05 -18.80
C GLN A 116 -9.89 3.36 -18.19
N ARG A 117 -9.94 4.13 -17.10
CA ARG A 117 -11.20 4.56 -16.49
C ARG A 117 -11.95 5.55 -17.39
N ASN A 118 -11.22 6.46 -18.03
CA ASN A 118 -11.79 7.42 -18.97
C ASN A 118 -12.33 6.73 -20.24
N ASP A 119 -11.61 5.75 -20.78
CA ASP A 119 -12.04 4.98 -21.97
C ASP A 119 -13.28 4.09 -21.69
N LYS A 120 -13.44 3.62 -20.44
CA LYS A 120 -14.66 2.91 -20.00
C LYS A 120 -15.86 3.85 -19.80
N SER A 121 -15.62 5.11 -19.41
CA SER A 121 -16.69 6.10 -19.23
C SER A 121 -17.24 6.65 -20.55
N THR A 122 -16.44 6.64 -21.63
CA THR A 122 -16.87 7.03 -22.97
C THR A 122 -17.61 5.90 -23.71
N SER A 123 -17.40 4.63 -23.32
CA SER A 123 -18.01 3.45 -23.94
C SER A 123 -19.34 3.00 -23.30
N SER A 124 -19.76 3.56 -22.16
CA SER A 124 -21.01 3.20 -21.48
C SER A 124 -22.24 4.07 -21.82
N SER A 125 -22.14 5.02 -22.76
CA SER A 125 -23.21 6.00 -23.05
C SER A 125 -24.09 5.74 -24.27
N ASN A 126 -24.03 4.56 -24.91
CA ASN A 126 -24.91 4.29 -26.05
C ASN A 126 -25.39 2.82 -26.13
N SER A 127 -26.54 2.55 -25.51
CA SER A 127 -27.46 1.51 -25.96
C SER A 127 -28.88 1.84 -25.46
N PRO A 128 -29.84 2.17 -26.34
CA PRO A 128 -31.21 2.40 -25.92
C PRO A 128 -31.82 1.06 -25.49
N THR A 129 -32.28 0.98 -24.25
CA THR A 129 -33.10 -0.13 -23.74
C THR A 129 -34.38 -0.21 -24.56
N ARG A 130 -34.49 -1.22 -25.44
CA ARG A 130 -35.78 -1.61 -26.02
C ARG A 130 -36.56 -2.39 -24.98
N LEU A 131 -37.66 -1.80 -24.50
CA LEU A 131 -38.73 -2.52 -23.83
C LEU A 131 -39.50 -3.30 -24.91
N ILE A 132 -39.57 -4.62 -24.79
CA ILE A 132 -40.57 -5.43 -25.49
C ILE A 132 -41.58 -5.82 -24.42
N VAL A 133 -42.82 -5.35 -24.61
CA VAL A 133 -44.01 -5.73 -23.81
C VAL A 133 -44.43 -7.15 -24.14
#